data_AF-A0AAN6QKF7-F1
#
_entry.id   AF-A0AAN6QKF7-F1
#
_cell.length_a   1.000
_cell.length_b   1.000
_cell.length_c   1.000
_cell.angle_alpha   90.00
_cell.angle_beta   90.00
_cell.angle_gamma   90.00
#
_symmetry.space_group_name_H-M   'P 1'
#
loop_
_entity.id
_entity.type
_entity.pdbx_description
1 polymer ?
#
loop_
_entity_poly.entity_id
_entity_poly.type
_entity_poly.pdbx_seq_one_letter_code
_entity_poly.pdbx_strand_id
1 'polypeptide(L)'
;MLASAGTVDIVADALREYSVKLAIVDPVMVATSGARLLPEDAVKMLCERLLPNTFLVTPNIPEARLMLEKTGRPAISVHDLDGLKQMARAVHELGSKYVLLKGGHLPLNADRKVVGSEDQKSLVANVLYGDDVNEVFELEYQHSRNTHGTGCTLASAIACHLANGTGVANAVRSACRYVEAGIKTSVNLGKGSGPLNHFHSMQISPFPPIVLSGRLTSGSGGFVDYVLEREDVKVAWHEYTHHEFVQKMGDGMLPPETFKSYMIQDYLYLVYRYFAFGLSLVDGSRSISPEPTHSLATKRKR
;
A
#
# COMPACT_ATOMS: atom_id res chain seq x y z
N MET A 1 6.99 18.78 5.99
CA MET A 1 6.63 19.81 6.99
C MET A 1 7.31 21.12 6.58
N LEU A 2 6.56 22.22 6.53
CA LEU A 2 7.13 23.57 6.38
C LEU A 2 7.38 24.12 7.78
N ALA A 3 8.57 24.63 8.07
CA ALA A 3 9.01 24.91 9.44
C ALA A 3 8.82 26.36 9.90
N SER A 4 8.54 27.29 8.98
CA SER A 4 8.43 28.73 9.28
C SER A 4 7.54 29.45 8.28
N ALA A 5 7.04 30.63 8.66
CA ALA A 5 6.28 31.51 7.76
C ALA A 5 7.10 31.88 6.51
N GLY A 6 8.41 32.15 6.65
CA GLY A 6 9.29 32.45 5.52
C GLY A 6 9.43 31.29 4.54
N THR A 7 9.46 30.04 5.02
CA THR A 7 9.46 28.86 4.13
C THR A 7 8.13 28.73 3.38
N VAL A 8 7.00 28.96 4.07
CA VAL A 8 5.67 28.95 3.44
C VAL A 8 5.60 30.01 2.34
N ASP A 9 6.14 31.20 2.60
CA ASP A 9 6.15 32.33 1.67
C ASP A 9 6.89 31.99 0.37
N ILE A 10 8.13 31.51 0.50
CA ILE A 10 8.98 31.12 -0.63
C ILE A 10 8.33 30.00 -1.44
N VAL A 11 7.74 28.99 -0.79
CA VAL A 11 7.06 27.90 -1.48
C VAL A 11 5.83 28.40 -2.22
N ALA A 12 5.02 29.27 -1.61
CA ALA A 12 3.87 29.87 -2.27
C ALA A 12 4.26 30.70 -3.50
N ASP A 13 5.38 31.44 -3.42
CA ASP A 13 5.93 32.16 -4.57
C ASP A 13 6.41 31.23 -5.67
N ALA A 14 7.16 30.18 -5.33
CA ALA A 14 7.62 29.19 -6.31
C ALA A 14 6.45 28.48 -7.01
N LEU A 15 5.40 28.07 -6.29
CA LEU A 15 4.24 27.42 -6.91
C LEU A 15 3.56 28.31 -7.96
N ARG A 16 3.49 29.64 -7.70
CA ARG A 16 2.95 30.62 -8.64
C ARG A 16 3.89 30.89 -9.81
N GLU A 17 5.17 31.14 -9.53
CA GLU A 17 6.20 31.42 -10.54
C GLU A 17 6.30 30.29 -11.56
N TYR A 18 6.35 29.04 -11.10
CA TYR A 18 6.45 27.87 -11.96
C TYR A 18 5.10 27.31 -12.42
N SER A 19 3.97 27.96 -12.07
CA SER A 19 2.61 27.55 -12.45
C SER A 19 2.33 26.06 -12.18
N VAL A 20 2.72 25.59 -10.99
CA VAL A 20 2.60 24.17 -10.61
C VAL A 20 1.13 23.80 -10.45
N LYS A 21 0.61 22.99 -11.37
CA LYS A 21 -0.83 22.63 -11.41
C LYS A 21 -1.25 21.61 -10.35
N LEU A 22 -0.35 20.72 -9.95
CA LEU A 22 -0.61 19.61 -9.03
C LEU A 22 0.20 19.78 -7.74
N ALA A 23 -0.15 20.78 -6.94
CA ALA A 23 0.44 21.00 -5.63
C ALA A 23 -0.38 20.26 -4.55
N ILE A 24 0.22 19.25 -3.91
CA ILE A 24 -0.37 18.52 -2.78
C ILE A 24 0.29 19.02 -1.50
N VAL A 25 -0.50 19.55 -0.56
CA VAL A 25 0.00 20.10 0.70
C VAL A 25 -0.50 19.27 1.87
N ASP A 26 0.42 18.65 2.60
CA ASP A 26 0.15 18.06 3.93
C ASP A 26 0.52 19.10 5.00
N PRO A 27 -0.47 19.81 5.60
CA PRO A 27 -0.21 20.94 6.47
C PRO A 27 0.15 20.46 7.88
N VAL A 28 1.33 19.85 8.02
CA VAL A 28 1.84 19.33 9.29
C VAL A 28 2.04 20.48 10.28
N MET A 29 1.02 20.76 11.10
CA MET A 29 0.99 21.85 12.08
C MET A 29 0.91 21.34 13.52
N VAL A 30 0.42 20.13 13.72
CA VAL A 30 0.22 19.52 15.03
C VAL A 30 0.84 18.12 14.98
N ALA A 31 1.75 17.83 15.91
CA ALA A 31 2.32 16.51 16.06
C ALA A 31 1.23 15.49 16.43
N THR A 32 1.44 14.21 16.14
CA THR A 32 0.56 13.13 16.59
C THR A 32 0.42 13.10 18.13
N SER A 33 1.40 13.66 18.86
CA SER A 33 1.36 13.86 20.32
C SER A 33 0.56 15.09 20.78
N GLY A 34 0.02 15.88 19.86
CA GLY A 34 -0.73 17.12 20.14
C GLY A 34 0.12 18.39 20.26
N ALA A 35 1.45 18.29 20.17
CA ALA A 35 2.32 19.46 20.22
C ALA A 35 2.13 20.34 18.97
N ARG A 36 1.97 21.65 19.16
CA ARG A 36 1.95 22.61 18.04
C ARG A 36 3.37 22.71 17.46
N LEU A 37 3.48 22.47 16.16
CA LEU A 37 4.74 22.41 15.42
C LEU A 37 5.01 23.68 14.59
N LEU A 38 3.96 24.43 14.26
CA LEU A 38 4.05 25.67 13.50
C LEU A 38 3.59 26.86 14.36
N PRO A 39 4.33 27.98 14.35
CA PRO A 39 3.88 29.21 14.99
C PRO A 39 2.65 29.79 14.27
N GLU A 40 1.86 30.60 14.97
CA GLU A 40 0.52 31.00 14.52
C GLU A 40 0.53 31.86 13.25
N ASP A 41 1.55 32.69 13.10
CA ASP A 41 1.81 33.49 11.91
C ASP A 41 2.03 32.62 10.66
N ALA A 42 2.74 31.50 10.82
CA ALA A 42 2.99 30.55 9.74
C ALA A 42 1.73 29.79 9.31
N VAL A 43 0.83 29.47 10.25
CA VAL A 43 -0.48 28.86 9.92
C VAL A 43 -1.33 29.85 9.11
N LYS A 44 -1.37 31.11 9.54
CA LYS A 44 -2.09 32.17 8.82
C LYS A 44 -1.53 32.34 7.40
N MET A 45 -0.20 32.39 7.26
CA MET A 45 0.47 32.48 5.97
C MET A 45 0.15 31.30 5.06
N LEU A 46 0.10 30.08 5.62
CA LEU A 46 -0.27 28.87 4.87
C LEU A 46 -1.69 29.02 4.32
N CYS A 47 -2.63 29.46 5.15
CA CYS A 47 -4.02 29.65 4.72
C CYS A 47 -4.17 30.76 3.66
N GLU A 48 -3.53 31.91 3.85
CA GLU A 48 -3.75 33.09 3.00
C GLU A 48 -2.94 33.05 1.70
N ARG A 49 -1.74 32.46 1.70
CA ARG A 49 -0.83 32.47 0.54
C ARG A 49 -0.65 31.12 -0.13
N LEU A 50 -0.59 30.02 0.63
CA LEU A 50 -0.29 28.70 0.08
C LEU A 50 -1.55 27.97 -0.41
N LEU A 51 -2.62 27.94 0.39
CA LEU A 51 -3.85 27.22 0.02
C LEU A 51 -4.49 27.68 -1.30
N PRO A 52 -4.56 28.99 -1.64
CA PRO A 52 -5.13 29.42 -2.91
C PRO A 52 -4.40 28.88 -4.15
N ASN A 53 -3.16 28.43 -3.99
CA ASN A 53 -2.32 27.84 -5.03
C ASN A 53 -2.18 26.31 -4.89
N THR A 54 -3.01 25.69 -4.04
CA THR A 54 -2.94 24.27 -3.73
C THR A 54 -4.02 23.49 -4.50
N PHE A 55 -3.60 22.40 -5.13
CA PHE A 55 -4.52 21.48 -5.80
C PHE A 55 -5.28 20.62 -4.79
N LEU A 56 -4.57 20.06 -3.80
CA LEU A 56 -5.18 19.26 -2.74
C LEU A 56 -4.47 19.53 -1.42
N VAL A 57 -5.22 19.89 -0.39
CA VAL A 57 -4.72 19.94 0.99
C VAL A 57 -5.24 18.74 1.78
N THR A 58 -4.39 18.13 2.60
CA THR A 58 -4.72 16.89 3.34
C THR A 58 -4.70 17.08 4.86
N PRO A 59 -5.47 17.99 5.48
CA PRO A 59 -5.40 18.23 6.92
C PRO A 59 -6.04 17.10 7.72
N ASN A 60 -5.53 16.83 8.92
CA ASN A 60 -6.27 16.09 9.94
C ASN A 60 -7.27 17.00 10.69
N ILE A 61 -8.11 16.43 11.55
CA ILE A 61 -9.13 17.19 12.29
C ILE A 61 -8.51 18.31 13.17
N PRO A 62 -7.48 18.06 14.01
CA PRO A 62 -6.79 19.13 14.74
C PRO A 62 -6.23 20.25 13.84
N GLU A 63 -5.61 19.88 12.72
CA GLU A 63 -5.04 20.80 11.74
C GLU A 63 -6.13 21.66 11.09
N ALA A 64 -7.22 21.04 10.63
CA ALA A 64 -8.37 21.73 10.06
C ALA A 64 -9.00 22.71 11.03
N ARG A 65 -9.17 22.31 12.31
CA ARG A 65 -9.69 23.21 13.35
C ARG A 65 -8.79 24.42 13.55
N LEU A 66 -7.48 24.22 13.59
CA LEU A 66 -6.51 25.30 13.74
C LEU A 66 -6.54 26.26 12.54
N MET A 67 -6.65 25.74 11.31
CA MET A 67 -6.76 26.58 10.09
C MET A 67 -8.03 27.44 10.12
N LEU A 68 -9.17 26.87 10.51
CA LEU A 68 -10.44 27.59 10.64
C LEU A 68 -10.38 28.66 11.73
N GLU A 69 -9.82 28.32 12.90
CA GLU A 69 -9.62 29.26 14.00
C GLU A 69 -8.77 30.47 13.56
N LYS A 70 -7.62 30.23 12.89
CA LYS A 70 -6.71 31.30 12.47
C LYS A 70 -7.21 32.16 11.32
N THR A 71 -8.23 31.69 10.60
CA THR A 71 -8.90 32.45 9.53
C THR A 71 -10.21 33.09 10.01
N GLY A 72 -10.50 33.04 11.31
CA GLY A 72 -11.70 33.66 11.90
C GLY A 72 -13.00 32.94 11.55
N ARG A 73 -12.93 31.68 11.09
CA ARG A 73 -14.10 30.86 10.80
C ARG A 73 -14.69 30.27 12.09
N PRO A 74 -16.01 30.02 12.14
CA PRO A 74 -16.64 29.44 13.32
C PRO A 74 -16.09 28.05 13.62
N ALA A 75 -16.02 27.70 14.90
CA ALA A 75 -15.62 26.36 15.32
C ALA A 75 -16.67 25.34 14.89
N ILE A 76 -16.21 24.25 14.27
CA ILE A 76 -17.05 23.13 13.86
C ILE A 76 -16.77 21.94 14.79
N SER A 77 -17.81 21.50 15.50
CA SER A 77 -17.77 20.30 16.32
C SER A 77 -18.12 19.09 15.45
N VAL A 78 -17.26 18.07 15.48
CA VAL A 78 -17.44 16.84 14.71
C VAL A 78 -17.94 15.75 15.64
N HIS A 79 -19.19 15.33 15.43
CA HIS A 79 -19.84 14.27 16.22
C HIS A 79 -20.19 13.03 15.38
N ASP A 80 -20.15 13.15 14.07
CA ASP A 80 -20.50 12.12 13.10
C ASP A 80 -19.84 12.42 11.75
N LEU A 81 -20.17 11.57 10.76
CA LEU A 81 -19.72 11.75 9.39
C LEU A 81 -20.19 13.06 8.74
N ASP A 82 -21.37 13.58 9.12
CA ASP A 82 -21.86 14.84 8.55
C ASP A 82 -21.04 16.02 9.05
N GLY A 83 -20.67 16.04 10.33
CA GLY A 83 -19.73 17.01 10.88
C GLY A 83 -18.36 17.00 10.19
N LEU A 84 -17.86 15.83 9.77
CA LEU A 84 -16.63 15.74 8.97
C LEU A 84 -16.81 16.41 7.59
N LYS A 85 -17.96 16.18 6.92
CA LYS A 85 -18.26 16.81 5.64
C LYS A 85 -18.38 18.33 5.76
N GLN A 86 -19.06 18.82 6.80
CA GLN A 86 -19.17 20.25 7.08
C GLN A 86 -17.79 20.88 7.31
N MET A 87 -16.92 20.23 8.08
CA MET A 87 -15.56 20.70 8.32
C MET A 87 -14.72 20.70 7.03
N ALA A 88 -14.81 19.66 6.20
CA ALA A 88 -14.10 19.59 4.91
C ALA A 88 -14.52 20.74 3.98
N ARG A 89 -15.83 21.02 3.90
CA ARG A 89 -16.38 22.15 3.15
C ARG A 89 -15.86 23.49 3.67
N ALA A 90 -15.85 23.70 4.98
CA ALA A 90 -15.36 24.95 5.57
C ALA A 90 -13.86 25.18 5.30
N VAL A 91 -13.04 24.12 5.29
CA VAL A 91 -11.62 24.23 4.92
C VAL A 91 -11.46 24.50 3.42
N HIS A 92 -12.33 23.95 2.57
CA HIS A 92 -12.30 24.20 1.12
C HIS A 92 -12.52 25.69 0.80
N GLU A 93 -13.38 26.37 1.56
CA GLU A 93 -13.60 27.82 1.43
C GLU A 93 -12.36 28.68 1.74
N LEU A 94 -11.26 28.08 2.22
CA LEU A 94 -9.97 28.76 2.39
C LEU A 94 -9.15 28.84 1.10
N GLY A 95 -9.57 28.17 0.02
CA GLY A 95 -9.05 28.40 -1.34
C GLY A 95 -8.34 27.23 -2.03
N SER A 96 -8.16 26.09 -1.36
CA SER A 96 -7.61 24.88 -2.02
C SER A 96 -8.65 24.27 -2.95
N LYS A 97 -8.23 23.82 -4.15
CA LYS A 97 -9.14 23.22 -5.14
C LYS A 97 -9.84 21.96 -4.63
N TYR A 98 -9.12 21.13 -3.88
CA TYR A 98 -9.65 19.98 -3.18
C TYR A 98 -9.17 19.96 -1.73
N VAL A 99 -9.97 19.36 -0.85
CA VAL A 99 -9.62 19.08 0.55
C VAL A 99 -9.84 17.60 0.81
N LEU A 100 -8.85 16.92 1.37
CA LEU A 100 -9.01 15.59 1.95
C LEU A 100 -8.89 15.69 3.47
N LEU A 101 -10.02 15.81 4.15
CA LEU A 101 -10.05 15.84 5.62
C LEU A 101 -9.86 14.42 6.17
N LYS A 102 -8.76 14.22 6.91
CA LYS A 102 -8.38 12.92 7.48
C LYS A 102 -9.08 12.71 8.84
N GLY A 103 -9.96 11.72 8.92
CA GLY A 103 -10.77 11.46 10.12
C GLY A 103 -10.12 10.56 11.18
N GLY A 104 -8.93 10.02 10.94
CA GLY A 104 -8.30 9.00 11.82
C GLY A 104 -8.13 9.36 13.31
N HIS A 105 -8.29 10.62 13.70
CA HIS A 105 -8.28 11.06 15.11
C HIS A 105 -9.63 10.88 15.83
N LEU A 106 -10.73 10.78 15.09
CA LEU A 106 -12.08 10.55 15.60
C LEU A 106 -12.69 9.34 14.88
N PRO A 107 -12.25 8.12 15.22
CA PRO A 107 -12.83 6.90 14.67
C PRO A 107 -14.33 6.81 15.01
N LEU A 108 -15.06 6.21 14.08
CA LEU A 108 -16.51 6.11 14.11
C LEU A 108 -16.94 4.67 14.44
N ASN A 109 -18.15 4.52 14.97
CA ASN A 109 -18.82 3.23 15.06
C ASN A 109 -19.53 2.86 13.73
N ALA A 110 -20.20 1.70 13.70
CA ALA A 110 -20.96 1.23 12.54
C ALA A 110 -22.08 2.20 12.10
N ASP A 111 -22.62 3.00 13.04
CA ASP A 111 -23.62 4.03 12.78
C ASP A 111 -23.00 5.37 12.32
N ARG A 112 -21.69 5.41 12.04
CA ARG A 112 -20.94 6.59 11.60
C ARG A 112 -20.93 7.74 12.61
N LYS A 113 -21.02 7.43 13.89
CA LYS A 113 -20.93 8.39 15.01
C LYS A 113 -19.57 8.30 15.69
N VAL A 114 -19.06 9.44 16.15
CA VAL A 114 -17.83 9.53 16.92
C VAL A 114 -18.03 8.85 18.27
N VAL A 115 -17.11 7.96 18.63
CA VAL A 115 -17.15 7.20 19.88
C VAL A 115 -15.88 7.41 20.70
N GLY A 116 -16.04 7.46 22.03
CA GLY A 116 -14.93 7.62 22.96
C GLY A 116 -14.34 6.29 23.46
N SER A 117 -15.11 5.20 23.42
CA SER A 117 -14.66 3.88 23.87
C SER A 117 -13.92 3.14 22.76
N GLU A 118 -12.77 2.52 23.08
CA GLU A 118 -11.95 1.79 22.11
C GLU A 118 -12.71 0.64 21.45
N ASP A 119 -13.56 -0.07 22.20
CA ASP A 119 -14.30 -1.25 21.72
C ASP A 119 -15.40 -0.92 20.70
N GLN A 120 -15.76 0.35 20.57
CA GLN A 120 -16.80 0.80 19.64
C GLN A 120 -16.21 1.37 18.34
N LYS A 121 -14.89 1.52 18.26
CA LYS A 121 -14.20 2.05 17.09
C LYS A 121 -14.16 0.98 16.01
N SER A 122 -14.85 1.23 14.91
CA SER A 122 -14.92 0.27 13.80
C SER A 122 -14.45 0.87 12.48
N LEU A 123 -14.60 2.19 12.29
CA LEU A 123 -14.39 2.84 11.01
C LEU A 123 -13.52 4.09 11.13
N VAL A 124 -12.73 4.35 10.09
CA VAL A 124 -12.09 5.64 9.83
C VAL A 124 -12.66 6.20 8.53
N ALA A 125 -13.14 7.44 8.57
CA ALA A 125 -13.66 8.12 7.38
C ALA A 125 -12.73 9.26 6.98
N ASN A 126 -12.30 9.29 5.72
CA ASN A 126 -11.66 10.45 5.12
C ASN A 126 -12.62 11.09 4.11
N VAL A 127 -12.79 12.41 4.18
CA VAL A 127 -13.73 13.14 3.32
C VAL A 127 -12.97 13.93 2.27
N LEU A 128 -13.18 13.60 0.99
CA LEU A 128 -12.69 14.38 -0.14
C LEU A 128 -13.79 15.34 -0.60
N TYR A 129 -13.47 16.62 -0.64
CA TYR A 129 -14.40 17.67 -1.04
C TYR A 129 -13.74 18.64 -2.03
N GLY A 130 -14.47 19.02 -3.06
CA GLY A 130 -14.20 20.08 -4.03
C GLY A 130 -15.49 20.44 -4.78
N ASP A 131 -15.46 21.44 -5.64
CA ASP A 131 -16.66 21.91 -6.35
C ASP A 131 -17.33 20.81 -7.20
N ASP A 132 -16.55 19.87 -7.74
CA ASP A 132 -16.98 18.78 -8.61
C ASP A 132 -16.95 17.39 -7.95
N VAL A 133 -16.48 17.27 -6.69
CA VAL A 133 -16.31 15.98 -6.00
C VAL A 133 -16.71 16.10 -4.53
N ASN A 134 -17.51 15.13 -4.06
CA ASN A 134 -17.84 14.97 -2.65
C ASN A 134 -17.91 13.48 -2.31
N GLU A 135 -16.77 12.89 -1.96
CA GLU A 135 -16.62 11.46 -1.69
C GLU A 135 -16.15 11.19 -0.26
N VAL A 136 -16.60 10.07 0.30
CA VAL A 136 -16.17 9.57 1.61
C VAL A 136 -15.46 8.24 1.40
N PHE A 137 -14.26 8.14 1.96
CA PHE A 137 -13.46 6.93 1.98
C PHE A 137 -13.51 6.32 3.38
N GLU A 138 -14.37 5.31 3.55
CA GLU A 138 -14.51 4.54 4.78
C GLU A 138 -13.52 3.36 4.76
N LEU A 139 -12.73 3.24 5.82
CA LEU A 139 -11.72 2.20 6.03
C LEU A 139 -11.99 1.52 7.37
N GLU A 140 -11.56 0.27 7.52
CA GLU A 140 -11.60 -0.42 8.81
C GLU A 140 -10.65 0.27 9.80
N TYR A 141 -11.11 0.47 11.03
CA TYR A 141 -10.24 0.97 12.09
C TYR A 141 -9.23 -0.11 12.47
N GLN A 142 -7.94 0.18 12.29
CA GLN A 142 -6.87 -0.74 12.62
C GLN A 142 -6.32 -0.46 14.01
N HIS A 143 -6.42 -1.45 14.91
CA HIS A 143 -5.79 -1.40 16.23
C HIS A 143 -4.27 -1.59 16.09
N SER A 144 -3.56 -0.51 15.76
CA SER A 144 -2.11 -0.51 15.60
C SER A 144 -1.47 0.72 16.24
N ARG A 145 -0.29 0.54 16.82
CA ARG A 145 0.57 1.63 17.31
C ARG A 145 1.49 2.19 16.22
N ASN A 146 1.49 1.56 15.04
CA ASN A 146 2.40 1.85 13.94
C ASN A 146 1.75 2.80 12.93
N THR A 147 1.35 3.97 13.40
CA THR A 147 0.65 4.99 12.60
C THR A 147 1.50 6.22 12.33
N HIS A 148 2.79 6.17 12.69
CA HIS A 148 3.71 7.27 12.46
C HIS A 148 3.98 7.44 10.95
N GLY A 149 3.84 8.65 10.44
CA GLY A 149 4.07 8.95 9.02
C GLY A 149 2.90 8.61 8.08
N THR A 150 1.72 8.23 8.62
CA THR A 150 0.52 7.96 7.80
C THR A 150 0.09 9.16 6.96
N GLY A 151 0.12 10.37 7.53
CA GLY A 151 -0.19 11.62 6.81
C GLY A 151 0.75 11.88 5.62
N CYS A 152 2.06 11.91 5.89
CA CYS A 152 3.07 12.13 4.85
C CYS A 152 2.99 11.06 3.75
N THR A 153 2.77 9.80 4.13
CA THR A 153 2.63 8.69 3.19
C THR A 153 1.40 8.86 2.33
N LEU A 154 0.26 9.21 2.92
CA LEU A 154 -0.99 9.42 2.20
C LEU A 154 -0.83 10.52 1.15
N ALA A 155 -0.32 11.69 1.55
CA ALA A 155 -0.10 12.81 0.66
C ALA A 155 0.88 12.46 -0.48
N SER A 156 1.96 11.74 -0.16
CA SER A 156 2.96 11.31 -1.16
C SER A 156 2.37 10.30 -2.15
N ALA A 157 1.61 9.32 -1.67
CA ALA A 157 0.94 8.34 -2.52
C ALA A 157 -0.09 8.99 -3.45
N ILE A 158 -0.85 9.97 -2.95
CA ILE A 158 -1.78 10.76 -3.79
C ILE A 158 -1.00 11.52 -4.88
N ALA A 159 0.08 12.20 -4.51
CA ALA A 159 0.92 12.93 -5.46
C ALA A 159 1.46 12.00 -6.57
N CYS A 160 1.94 10.80 -6.22
CA CYS A 160 2.38 9.81 -7.21
C CYS A 160 1.26 9.36 -8.15
N HIS A 161 0.06 9.09 -7.63
CA HIS A 161 -1.08 8.69 -8.47
C HIS A 161 -1.54 9.82 -9.40
N LEU A 162 -1.61 11.05 -8.90
CA LEU A 162 -1.95 12.23 -9.70
C LEU A 162 -0.91 12.49 -10.79
N ALA A 163 0.38 12.33 -10.48
CA ALA A 163 1.47 12.44 -11.45
C ALA A 163 1.36 11.40 -12.59
N ASN A 164 0.82 10.22 -12.29
CA ASN A 164 0.50 9.19 -13.29
C ASN A 164 -0.81 9.44 -14.07
N GLY A 165 -1.42 10.63 -13.93
CA GLY A 165 -2.63 11.01 -14.66
C GLY A 165 -3.93 10.39 -14.12
N THR A 166 -3.90 9.79 -12.93
CA THR A 166 -5.11 9.26 -12.28
C THR A 166 -5.98 10.42 -11.76
N GLY A 167 -7.30 10.33 -11.90
CA GLY A 167 -8.23 11.32 -11.34
C GLY A 167 -8.21 11.37 -9.81
N VAL A 168 -8.56 12.52 -9.22
CA VAL A 168 -8.38 12.80 -7.77
C VAL A 168 -9.04 11.77 -6.85
N ALA A 169 -10.29 11.38 -7.10
CA ALA A 169 -10.99 10.40 -6.28
C ALA A 169 -10.31 9.02 -6.32
N ASN A 170 -9.86 8.58 -7.50
CA ASN A 170 -9.14 7.32 -7.67
C ASN A 170 -7.73 7.39 -7.04
N ALA A 171 -7.05 8.53 -7.15
CA ALA A 171 -5.76 8.73 -6.51
C ALA A 171 -5.85 8.64 -4.98
N VAL A 172 -6.87 9.29 -4.39
CA VAL A 172 -7.16 9.21 -2.96
C VAL A 172 -7.52 7.78 -2.55
N ARG A 173 -8.40 7.10 -3.31
CA ARG A 173 -8.79 5.71 -3.03
C ARG A 173 -7.58 4.77 -2.97
N SER A 174 -6.71 4.86 -3.97
CA SER A 174 -5.50 4.03 -4.05
C SER A 174 -4.50 4.36 -2.93
N ALA A 175 -4.33 5.64 -2.60
CA ALA A 175 -3.47 6.06 -1.50
C ALA A 175 -3.99 5.61 -0.13
N CYS A 176 -5.32 5.66 0.10
CA CYS A 176 -5.94 5.11 1.31
C CYS A 176 -5.66 3.62 1.45
N ARG A 177 -5.81 2.83 0.37
CA ARG A 177 -5.50 1.39 0.36
C ARG A 177 -4.02 1.12 0.62
N TYR A 178 -3.12 1.92 0.05
CA TYR A 178 -1.68 1.82 0.29
C TYR A 178 -1.34 2.02 1.76
N VAL A 179 -1.87 3.09 2.38
CA VAL A 179 -1.65 3.36 3.81
C VAL A 179 -2.27 2.27 4.68
N GLU A 180 -3.49 1.82 4.36
CA GLU A 180 -4.17 0.73 5.07
C GLU A 180 -3.32 -0.55 5.09
N ALA A 181 -2.82 -0.98 3.93
CA ALA A 181 -1.95 -2.14 3.82
C ALA A 181 -0.60 -1.93 4.55
N GLY A 182 -0.04 -0.73 4.48
CA GLY A 182 1.19 -0.38 5.19
C GLY A 182 1.04 -0.46 6.72
N ILE A 183 -0.11 -0.07 7.28
CA ILE A 183 -0.40 -0.22 8.71
C ILE A 183 -0.58 -1.71 9.05
N LYS A 184 -1.35 -2.45 8.24
CA LYS A 184 -1.67 -3.86 8.48
C LYS A 184 -0.44 -4.76 8.46
N THR A 185 0.54 -4.44 7.61
CA THR A 185 1.78 -5.20 7.45
C THR A 185 2.96 -4.56 8.18
N SER A 186 2.70 -3.57 9.03
CA SER A 186 3.74 -2.91 9.84
C SER A 186 4.39 -3.88 10.82
N VAL A 187 5.66 -3.64 11.11
CA VAL A 187 6.43 -4.39 12.10
C VAL A 187 6.81 -3.44 13.23
N ASN A 188 6.71 -3.90 14.47
CA ASN A 188 7.08 -3.10 15.62
C ASN A 188 8.58 -2.84 15.62
N LEU A 189 8.97 -1.57 15.39
CA LEU A 189 10.36 -1.13 15.45
C LEU A 189 10.57 -0.26 16.69
N GLY A 190 11.49 -0.69 17.55
CA GLY A 190 11.78 -0.02 18.81
C GLY A 190 10.63 -0.11 19.83
N LYS A 191 10.59 0.84 20.78
CA LYS A 191 9.62 0.87 21.90
C LYS A 191 8.57 1.99 21.79
N GLY A 192 8.66 2.82 20.75
CA GLY A 192 7.83 4.01 20.54
C GLY A 192 6.64 3.79 19.60
N SER A 193 6.15 4.88 18.99
CA SER A 193 5.20 4.78 17.87
C SER A 193 5.96 4.31 16.63
N GLY A 194 5.57 3.16 16.07
CA GLY A 194 6.27 2.58 14.93
C GLY A 194 5.87 3.21 13.60
N PRO A 195 6.72 3.08 12.57
CA PRO A 195 6.38 3.46 11.21
C PRO A 195 5.46 2.41 10.57
N LEU A 196 4.71 2.81 9.54
CA LEU A 196 4.06 1.87 8.64
C LEU A 196 5.09 1.16 7.73
N ASN A 197 4.71 0.04 7.13
CA ASN A 197 5.54 -0.68 6.16
C ASN A 197 5.32 -0.14 4.73
N HIS A 198 6.20 0.72 4.22
CA HIS A 198 6.15 1.21 2.83
C HIS A 198 6.46 0.13 1.78
N PHE A 199 7.04 -0.99 2.19
CA PHE A 199 7.52 -2.04 1.29
C PHE A 199 6.54 -3.21 1.16
N HIS A 200 5.32 -3.06 1.65
CA HIS A 200 4.30 -4.12 1.67
C HIS A 200 3.92 -4.65 0.26
N SER A 201 4.22 -3.88 -0.80
CA SER A 201 3.97 -4.26 -2.19
C SER A 201 5.25 -4.63 -2.95
N MET A 202 6.41 -4.63 -2.30
CA MET A 202 7.66 -5.03 -2.94
C MET A 202 7.92 -6.51 -2.71
N GLN A 203 8.18 -7.23 -3.80
CA GLN A 203 8.74 -8.58 -3.73
C GLN A 203 10.26 -8.49 -3.79
N ILE A 204 10.91 -8.97 -2.73
CA ILE A 204 12.35 -9.17 -2.74
C ILE A 204 12.61 -10.55 -3.35
N SER A 205 13.19 -10.59 -4.56
CA SER A 205 13.73 -11.83 -5.11
C SER A 205 15.11 -12.06 -4.49
N PRO A 206 15.34 -13.17 -3.76
CA PRO A 206 16.66 -13.48 -3.22
C PRO A 206 17.69 -13.86 -4.29
N PHE A 207 17.24 -14.07 -5.54
CA PHE A 207 18.10 -14.44 -6.66
C PHE A 207 18.06 -13.36 -7.75
N PRO A 208 19.19 -13.09 -8.42
CA PRO A 208 19.24 -12.20 -9.57
C PRO A 208 18.30 -12.71 -10.68
N PRO A 209 17.67 -11.81 -11.45
CA PRO A 209 16.84 -12.20 -12.57
C PRO A 209 17.69 -12.95 -13.62
N ILE A 210 17.24 -14.13 -14.03
CA ILE A 210 17.88 -14.90 -15.10
C ILE A 210 17.78 -14.07 -16.38
N VAL A 211 18.90 -13.54 -16.87
CA VAL A 211 18.96 -12.92 -18.21
C VAL A 211 18.86 -14.05 -19.24
N LEU A 212 17.65 -14.28 -19.75
CA LEU A 212 17.36 -15.23 -20.82
C LEU A 212 18.00 -14.74 -22.13
N SER A 213 19.31 -14.95 -22.29
CA SER A 213 20.00 -14.88 -23.58
C SER A 213 19.91 -16.20 -24.38
N GLY A 214 18.95 -17.06 -24.03
CA GLY A 214 18.68 -18.32 -24.76
C GLY A 214 19.71 -19.44 -24.52
N ARG A 215 20.65 -19.27 -23.58
CA ARG A 215 21.53 -20.34 -23.10
C ARG A 215 21.50 -20.37 -21.58
N LEU A 216 21.29 -21.57 -21.02
CA LEU A 216 21.60 -21.88 -19.62
C LEU A 216 23.12 -21.71 -19.46
N THR A 217 23.57 -20.51 -19.10
CA THR A 217 24.95 -20.33 -18.66
C THR A 217 25.00 -20.71 -17.19
N SER A 218 25.54 -21.88 -16.89
CA SER A 218 26.02 -22.20 -15.54
C SER A 218 26.89 -21.04 -15.03
N GLY A 219 26.57 -20.48 -13.86
CA GLY A 219 27.31 -19.35 -13.27
C GLY A 219 26.60 -18.00 -13.31
N SER A 220 25.28 -17.98 -13.50
CA SER A 220 24.47 -16.75 -13.48
C SER A 220 24.02 -16.32 -12.08
N GLY A 221 24.29 -17.14 -11.06
CA GLY A 221 23.93 -16.87 -9.67
C GLY A 221 22.43 -16.93 -9.38
N GLY A 222 21.64 -17.48 -10.31
CA GLY A 222 20.18 -17.58 -10.20
C GLY A 222 19.71 -18.69 -9.27
N PHE A 223 18.40 -18.79 -9.06
CA PHE A 223 17.80 -19.82 -8.18
C PHE A 223 18.20 -21.25 -8.56
N VAL A 224 18.27 -21.56 -9.85
CA VAL A 224 18.66 -22.89 -10.33
C VAL A 224 20.09 -23.21 -9.96
N ASP A 225 21.03 -22.29 -10.18
CA ASP A 225 22.44 -22.45 -9.79
C ASP A 225 22.54 -22.70 -8.28
N TYR A 226 21.84 -21.90 -7.47
CA TYR A 226 21.76 -22.08 -6.01
C TYR A 226 21.26 -23.48 -5.63
N VAL A 227 20.20 -23.99 -6.25
CA VAL A 227 19.65 -25.32 -5.94
C VAL A 227 20.64 -26.42 -6.34
N LEU A 228 21.27 -26.31 -7.50
CA LEU A 228 22.23 -27.30 -8.00
C LEU A 228 23.54 -27.31 -7.20
N GLU A 229 23.90 -26.21 -6.55
CA GLU A 229 25.07 -26.09 -5.69
C GLU A 229 24.86 -26.61 -4.25
N ARG A 230 23.64 -26.95 -3.86
CA ARG A 230 23.39 -27.50 -2.52
C ARG A 230 23.98 -28.89 -2.37
N GLU A 231 24.66 -29.15 -1.25
CA GLU A 231 25.29 -30.44 -0.96
C GLU A 231 24.31 -31.61 -0.97
N ASP A 232 23.06 -31.40 -0.53
CA ASP A 232 22.02 -32.43 -0.53
C ASP A 232 21.41 -32.70 -1.92
N VAL A 233 21.66 -31.84 -2.90
CA VAL A 233 21.17 -31.98 -4.28
C VAL A 233 22.27 -32.45 -5.22
N LYS A 234 23.52 -32.01 -5.03
CA LYS A 234 24.66 -32.27 -5.90
C LYS A 234 24.80 -33.74 -6.30
N VAL A 235 24.72 -34.65 -5.32
CA VAL A 235 24.89 -36.09 -5.55
C VAL A 235 23.76 -36.62 -6.44
N ALA A 236 22.51 -36.37 -6.07
CA ALA A 236 21.34 -36.83 -6.83
C ALA A 236 21.30 -36.21 -8.24
N TRP A 237 21.67 -34.94 -8.38
CA TRP A 237 21.75 -34.26 -9.67
C TRP A 237 22.85 -34.85 -10.55
N HIS A 238 24.03 -35.14 -10.00
CA HIS A 238 25.12 -35.78 -10.72
C HIS A 238 24.72 -37.18 -11.19
N GLU A 239 24.16 -38.00 -10.30
CA GLU A 239 23.66 -39.35 -10.63
C GLU A 239 22.57 -39.32 -11.71
N TYR A 240 21.67 -38.34 -11.65
CA TYR A 240 20.61 -38.16 -12.65
C TYR A 240 21.17 -37.75 -14.02
N THR A 241 22.09 -36.78 -14.06
CA THR A 241 22.64 -36.22 -15.31
C THR A 241 23.70 -37.10 -15.97
N HIS A 242 24.43 -37.91 -15.19
CA HIS A 242 25.47 -38.81 -15.66
C HIS A 242 25.03 -40.28 -15.61
N HIS A 243 23.72 -40.52 -15.65
CA HIS A 243 23.17 -41.86 -15.54
C HIS A 243 23.60 -42.76 -16.71
N GLU A 244 24.05 -43.99 -16.40
CA GLU A 244 24.59 -44.96 -17.36
C GLU A 244 23.62 -45.24 -18.53
N PHE A 245 22.31 -45.26 -18.26
CA PHE A 245 21.27 -45.41 -19.28
C PHE A 245 21.39 -44.38 -20.41
N VAL A 246 21.62 -43.10 -20.08
CA VAL A 246 21.72 -42.01 -21.07
C VAL A 246 23.03 -42.12 -21.85
N GLN A 247 24.12 -42.48 -21.19
CA GLN A 247 25.42 -42.72 -21.83
C GLN A 247 25.32 -43.87 -22.85
N LYS A 248 24.80 -45.04 -22.43
CA LYS A 248 24.59 -46.20 -23.30
C LYS A 248 23.64 -45.91 -24.46
N MET A 249 22.63 -45.05 -24.26
CA MET A 249 21.76 -44.61 -25.34
C MET A 249 22.52 -43.77 -26.36
N GLY A 250 23.33 -42.80 -25.90
CA GLY A 250 24.15 -41.94 -26.76
C GLY A 250 25.17 -42.72 -27.58
N ASP A 251 25.79 -43.73 -26.98
CA ASP A 251 26.81 -44.57 -27.64
C ASP A 251 26.21 -45.73 -28.46
N GLY A 252 24.87 -45.86 -28.49
CA GLY A 252 24.17 -46.91 -29.24
C GLY A 252 24.30 -48.32 -28.64
N MET A 253 24.76 -48.44 -27.39
CA MET A 253 24.96 -49.71 -26.69
C MET A 253 23.74 -50.13 -25.84
N LEU A 254 22.68 -49.33 -25.80
CA LEU A 254 21.49 -49.62 -25.01
C LEU A 254 20.65 -50.73 -25.67
N PRO A 255 20.28 -51.80 -24.94
CA PRO A 255 19.43 -52.85 -25.49
C PRO A 255 18.04 -52.31 -25.89
N PRO A 256 17.50 -52.69 -27.08
CA PRO A 256 16.21 -52.20 -27.55
C PRO A 256 15.03 -52.46 -26.59
N GLU A 257 15.02 -53.62 -25.91
CA GLU A 257 13.96 -53.95 -24.95
C GLU A 257 14.00 -53.08 -23.68
N THR A 258 15.19 -52.68 -23.23
CA THR A 258 15.35 -51.73 -22.12
C THR A 258 14.83 -50.35 -22.52
N PHE A 259 15.14 -49.89 -23.74
CA PHE A 259 14.62 -48.63 -24.27
C PHE A 259 13.09 -48.65 -24.41
N LYS A 260 12.54 -49.74 -24.96
CA LYS A 260 11.08 -49.93 -25.06
C LYS A 260 10.40 -49.90 -23.70
N SER A 261 10.99 -50.56 -22.70
CA SER A 261 10.46 -50.54 -21.33
C SER A 261 10.47 -49.14 -20.73
N TYR A 262 11.55 -48.38 -20.95
CA TYR A 262 11.62 -46.96 -20.59
C TYR A 262 10.51 -46.14 -21.26
N MET A 263 10.31 -46.28 -22.58
CA MET A 263 9.26 -45.54 -23.31
C MET A 263 7.84 -45.81 -22.79
N ILE A 264 7.54 -47.06 -22.41
CA ILE A 264 6.25 -47.41 -21.81
C ILE A 264 6.08 -46.71 -20.46
N GLN A 265 7.11 -46.72 -19.61
CA GLN A 265 7.07 -46.05 -18.31
C GLN A 265 7.03 -44.52 -18.44
N ASP A 266 7.78 -43.94 -19.37
CA ASP A 266 7.80 -42.51 -19.62
C ASP A 266 6.44 -42.02 -20.14
N TYR A 267 5.77 -42.79 -21.00
CA TYR A 267 4.39 -42.49 -21.41
C TYR A 267 3.45 -42.40 -20.20
N LEU A 268 3.47 -43.40 -19.30
CA LEU A 268 2.65 -43.38 -18.09
C LEU A 268 3.00 -42.19 -17.20
N TYR A 269 4.29 -41.94 -16.98
CA TYR A 269 4.78 -40.79 -16.21
C TYR A 269 4.28 -39.46 -16.79
N LEU A 270 4.35 -39.26 -18.11
CA LEU A 270 3.90 -38.04 -18.77
C LEU A 270 2.41 -37.80 -18.61
N VAL A 271 1.58 -38.86 -18.64
CA VAL A 271 0.15 -38.74 -18.32
C VAL A 271 -0.05 -38.16 -16.93
N TYR A 272 0.63 -38.70 -15.90
CA TYR A 272 0.52 -38.19 -14.53
C TYR A 272 1.12 -36.79 -14.36
N ARG A 273 2.26 -36.51 -15.03
CA ARG A 273 2.91 -35.20 -15.01
C ARG A 273 2.01 -34.11 -15.57
N TYR A 274 1.26 -34.38 -16.63
CA TYR A 274 0.30 -33.43 -17.21
C TYR A 274 -0.79 -33.04 -16.20
N PHE A 275 -1.34 -34.02 -15.47
CA PHE A 275 -2.31 -33.75 -14.41
C PHE A 275 -1.73 -32.91 -13.27
N ALA A 276 -0.52 -33.25 -12.81
CA ALA A 276 0.16 -32.50 -11.75
C ALA A 276 0.47 -31.06 -12.17
N PHE A 277 0.92 -30.86 -13.42
CA PHE A 277 1.18 -29.52 -13.96
C PHE A 277 -0.09 -28.69 -14.07
N GLY A 278 -1.20 -29.27 -14.54
CA GLY A 278 -2.50 -28.63 -14.57
C GLY A 278 -2.97 -28.16 -13.19
N LEU A 279 -2.79 -28.99 -12.15
CA LEU A 279 -3.09 -28.62 -10.77
C LEU A 279 -2.21 -27.47 -10.26
N SER A 280 -0.91 -27.46 -10.60
CA SER A 280 0.02 -26.40 -10.18
C SER A 280 -0.33 -25.03 -10.78
N LEU A 281 -0.87 -25.00 -12.00
CA LEU A 281 -1.35 -23.75 -12.63
C LEU A 281 -2.62 -23.21 -11.95
N VAL A 282 -3.50 -24.10 -11.49
CA VAL A 282 -4.70 -23.73 -10.72
C VAL A 282 -4.30 -23.18 -9.35
N ASP A 283 -3.30 -23.75 -8.69
CA ASP A 283 -2.85 -23.27 -7.38
C ASP A 283 -2.08 -21.94 -7.47
N GLY A 284 -1.28 -21.77 -8.53
CA GLY A 284 -0.64 -20.48 -8.86
C GLY A 284 -1.64 -19.35 -9.04
N SER A 285 -2.83 -19.64 -9.58
CA SER A 285 -3.92 -18.66 -9.75
C SER A 285 -4.67 -18.31 -8.47
N ARG A 286 -4.58 -19.14 -7.41
CA ARG A 286 -5.22 -18.89 -6.10
C ARG A 286 -4.40 -17.99 -5.17
N SER A 287 -3.17 -17.65 -5.54
CA SER A 287 -2.30 -16.77 -4.75
C SER A 287 -2.61 -15.27 -4.91
N ILE A 288 -3.63 -14.89 -5.69
CA ILE A 288 -4.06 -13.49 -5.90
C ILE A 288 -5.49 -13.28 -5.38
N SER A 289 -5.71 -13.47 -4.08
CA SER A 289 -6.74 -12.77 -3.26
C SER A 289 -6.93 -13.49 -1.91
N PRO A 290 -6.81 -12.83 -0.76
CA PRO A 290 -7.32 -13.37 0.49
C PRO A 290 -8.80 -13.00 0.60
N GLU A 291 -9.72 -13.89 0.23
CA GLU A 291 -11.11 -13.80 0.73
C GLU A 291 -11.23 -14.50 2.09
N PRO A 292 -12.01 -13.93 3.04
CA PRO A 292 -12.15 -14.47 4.38
C PRO A 292 -13.12 -15.65 4.37
N THR A 293 -12.64 -16.81 4.82
CA THR A 293 -13.49 -17.99 5.05
C THR A 293 -14.49 -17.71 6.18
N HIS A 294 -15.76 -17.51 5.84
CA HIS A 294 -16.86 -17.61 6.79
C HIS A 294 -17.03 -19.06 7.27
N SER A 295 -17.03 -19.20 8.60
CA SER A 295 -17.36 -20.42 9.33
C SER A 295 -18.76 -20.92 8.99
N LEU A 296 -18.84 -22.05 8.28
CA LEU A 296 -20.05 -22.86 8.19
C LEU A 296 -20.09 -23.80 9.40
N ALA A 297 -20.75 -23.34 10.46
CA ALA A 297 -21.14 -24.17 11.59
C ALA A 297 -22.09 -25.28 11.12
N THR A 298 -21.63 -26.52 11.28
CA THR A 298 -22.39 -27.75 11.11
C THR A 298 -23.63 -27.77 12.03
N LYS A 299 -24.83 -27.69 11.46
CA LYS A 299 -26.05 -28.27 12.06
C LYS A 299 -26.23 -29.68 11.50
N ARG A 300 -25.74 -30.69 12.21
CA ARG A 300 -26.19 -32.08 12.03
C ARG A 300 -27.28 -32.37 13.06
N LYS A 301 -28.44 -32.75 12.52
CA LYS A 301 -29.56 -33.39 13.23
C LYS A 301 -29.08 -34.63 13.99
N ARG A 302 -29.37 -34.71 15.29
CA ARG A 302 -30.17 -35.76 15.94
C ARG A 302 -30.49 -35.30 17.35
#